data_AF-A0A0G2JS85-F1
#
_entry.id   AF-A0A0G2JS85-F1
#
_cell.length_a   1.000
_cell.length_b   1.000
_cell.length_c   1.000
_cell.angle_alpha   90.00
_cell.angle_beta   90.00
_cell.angle_gamma   90.00
#
_symmetry.space_group_name_H-M   'P 1'
#
loop_
_entity.id
_entity.type
_entity.pdbx_description
1 polymer ?
#
loop_
_entity_poly.entity_id
_entity_poly.type
_entity_poly.pdbx_seq_one_letter_code
_entity_poly.pdbx_strand_id
1 'polypeptide(L)' 'NVLWRFKFSQLKGSSDDGKTRVKLLFQNLDTKQIEMKELEFQDLRAVLHCIHSFIAAKVASVDPGFMDSQSLARKYMYSS' A
#
# COMPACT_ATOMS: atom_id res chain seq x y z
N ASN A 1 -14.38 0.80 -21.93
CA ASN A 1 -15.03 -0.10 -20.94
C ASN A 1 -13.98 -0.44 -19.89
N VAL A 2 -14.18 -0.07 -18.62
CA VAL A 2 -13.22 -0.34 -17.53
C VAL A 2 -13.73 -1.55 -16.75
N LEU A 3 -12.93 -2.61 -16.73
CA LEU A 3 -13.33 -3.90 -16.15
C LEU A 3 -13.45 -3.85 -14.62
N TRP A 4 -12.68 -2.97 -13.96
CA TRP A 4 -12.69 -2.76 -12.51
C TRP A 4 -11.95 -1.46 -12.16
N ARG A 5 -12.31 -0.83 -11.03
CA ARG A 5 -11.72 0.43 -10.57
C ARG A 5 -11.56 0.42 -9.05
N PHE A 6 -10.34 0.20 -8.58
CA PHE A 6 -9.98 0.22 -7.17
C PHE A 6 -9.03 1.38 -6.86
N LYS A 7 -9.14 1.92 -5.66
CA LYS A 7 -8.24 2.94 -5.14
C LYS A 7 -7.16 2.27 -4.28
N PHE A 8 -5.95 2.81 -4.31
CA PHE A 8 -4.88 2.37 -3.39
C PHE A 8 -5.29 2.48 -1.91
N SER A 9 -6.15 3.44 -1.54
CA SER A 9 -6.69 3.53 -0.18
C SER A 9 -7.46 2.28 0.26
N GLN A 10 -8.10 1.57 -0.68
CA GLN A 10 -8.81 0.32 -0.43
C GLN A 10 -7.85 -0.88 -0.30
N LEU A 11 -6.60 -0.77 -0.76
CA LEU A 11 -5.63 -1.86 -0.69
C LEU A 11 -5.27 -2.17 0.78
N LYS A 12 -5.40 -3.44 1.15
CA LYS A 12 -5.10 -3.99 2.48
C LYS A 12 -3.89 -4.91 2.50
N GLY A 13 -3.58 -5.53 1.37
CA GLY A 13 -2.43 -6.42 1.27
C GLY A 13 -2.12 -6.79 -0.17
N SER A 14 -0.91 -7.28 -0.36
CA SER A 14 -0.40 -7.83 -1.60
C SER A 14 0.43 -9.08 -1.33
N SER A 15 0.46 -10.01 -2.28
CA SER A 15 1.35 -11.17 -2.28
C SER A 15 1.61 -11.59 -3.72
N ASP A 16 2.84 -11.97 -4.04
CA ASP A 16 3.21 -12.48 -5.36
C ASP A 16 3.54 -13.97 -5.35
N ASP A 17 3.53 -14.58 -6.53
CA ASP A 17 3.84 -16.00 -6.73
C ASP A 17 5.34 -16.26 -7.01
N GLY A 18 6.19 -15.23 -6.93
CA GLY A 18 7.60 -15.28 -7.30
C GLY A 18 7.87 -15.40 -8.80
N LYS A 19 6.84 -15.29 -9.65
CA LYS A 19 6.95 -15.41 -11.12
C LYS A 19 6.45 -14.13 -11.79
N THR A 20 5.16 -14.07 -12.09
CA THR A 20 4.55 -12.98 -12.86
C THR A 20 3.22 -12.52 -12.30
N ARG A 21 2.72 -13.19 -11.24
CA ARG A 21 1.39 -12.92 -10.71
C ARG A 21 1.44 -12.26 -9.36
N VAL A 22 0.52 -11.34 -9.15
CA VAL A 22 0.28 -10.70 -7.86
C VAL A 22 -1.19 -10.80 -7.50
N LYS A 23 -1.43 -11.11 -6.23
CA LYS A 23 -2.74 -11.07 -5.58
C LYS A 23 -2.84 -9.79 -4.76
N LEU A 24 -3.88 -9.02 -5.01
CA LEU A 24 -4.19 -7.77 -4.32
C LEU A 24 -5.50 -7.92 -3.57
N LEU A 25 -5.50 -7.49 -2.30
CA LEU A 25 -6.67 -7.52 -1.43
C LEU A 25 -7.20 -6.10 -1.26
N PHE A 26 -8.42 -5.86 -1.72
CA PHE A 26 -9.10 -4.57 -1.61
C PHE A 26 -10.26 -4.67 -0.63
N GLN A 27 -10.29 -3.79 0.37
CA GLN A 27 -11.43 -3.63 1.26
C GLN A 27 -12.41 -2.61 0.68
N ASN A 28 -13.66 -3.04 0.51
CA ASN A 28 -14.77 -2.12 0.28
C ASN A 28 -14.98 -1.25 1.52
N LEU A 29 -15.04 0.07 1.34
CA LEU A 29 -15.11 1.01 2.48
C LEU A 29 -16.47 0.98 3.18
N ASP A 30 -17.53 0.67 2.44
CA ASP A 30 -18.91 0.65 2.91
C ASP A 30 -19.24 -0.69 3.56
N THR A 31 -18.97 -1.80 2.86
CA THR A 31 -19.37 -3.15 3.31
C THR A 31 -18.30 -3.85 4.13
N LYS A 32 -17.08 -3.31 4.19
CA LYS A 32 -15.88 -3.92 4.80
C LYS A 32 -15.44 -5.26 4.21
N GLN A 33 -16.12 -5.75 3.17
CA GLN A 33 -15.77 -6.98 2.47
C GLN A 33 -14.41 -6.85 1.80
N ILE A 34 -13.67 -7.97 1.76
CA ILE A 34 -12.38 -8.09 1.08
C ILE A 34 -12.60 -8.75 -0.27
N GLU A 35 -12.19 -8.07 -1.33
CA GLU A 35 -12.16 -8.59 -2.69
C GLU A 35 -10.71 -8.88 -3.09
N MET A 36 -10.48 -10.06 -3.67
CA MET A 36 -9.19 -10.46 -4.20
C MET A 36 -9.14 -10.23 -5.71
N LYS A 37 -8.06 -9.63 -6.19
CA LYS A 37 -7.73 -9.53 -7.61
C LYS A 37 -6.37 -10.14 -7.89
N GLU A 38 -6.33 -11.09 -8.80
CA GLU A 38 -5.09 -11.68 -9.30
C GLU A 38 -4.80 -11.10 -10.68
N LEU A 39 -3.56 -10.64 -10.86
CA LEU A 39 -3.12 -9.95 -12.05
C LEU A 39 -1.79 -10.54 -12.50
N GLU A 40 -1.63 -10.71 -13.81
CA GLU A 40 -0.40 -11.15 -14.42
C GLU A 40 0.30 -9.97 -15.11
N PHE A 41 1.59 -9.81 -14.85
CA PHE A 41 2.40 -8.71 -15.36
C PHE A 41 3.64 -9.23 -16.09
N GLN A 42 3.98 -8.58 -17.20
CA GLN A 42 5.24 -8.86 -17.92
C GLN A 42 6.46 -8.38 -17.13
N ASP A 43 6.37 -7.18 -16.52
CA ASP A 43 7.36 -6.67 -15.58
C ASP A 43 6.76 -6.54 -14.18
N LEU A 44 6.72 -7.68 -13.48
CA LEU A 44 6.20 -7.76 -12.12
C LEU A 44 6.99 -6.89 -11.14
N ARG A 45 8.31 -6.73 -11.33
CA ARG A 45 9.18 -6.03 -10.35
C ARG A 45 8.81 -4.56 -10.22
N ALA A 46 8.66 -3.86 -11.34
CA ALA A 46 8.28 -2.44 -11.32
C ALA A 46 6.94 -2.21 -10.60
N VAL A 47 5.96 -3.09 -10.83
CA VAL A 47 4.65 -3.02 -10.18
C VAL A 47 4.77 -3.31 -8.69
N LEU A 48 5.51 -4.35 -8.29
CA LEU A 48 5.72 -4.69 -6.89
C LEU A 48 6.38 -3.56 -6.11
N HIS A 49 7.37 -2.86 -6.68
CA HIS A 49 8.00 -1.71 -6.03
C HIS A 49 6.96 -0.64 -5.67
N CYS A 50 6.10 -0.24 -6.61
CA CYS A 50 5.06 0.76 -6.36
C CYS A 50 4.08 0.31 -5.26
N ILE A 51 3.66 -0.96 -5.30
CA ILE A 51 2.71 -1.52 -4.34
C ILE A 51 3.32 -1.60 -2.93
N HIS A 52 4.54 -2.11 -2.82
CA HIS A 52 5.26 -2.21 -1.55
C HIS A 52 5.55 -0.82 -0.95
N SER A 53 6.01 0.14 -1.76
CA SER A 53 6.23 1.51 -1.30
C SER A 53 4.96 2.14 -0.75
N PHE A 54 3.82 1.94 -1.42
CA PHE A 54 2.53 2.44 -0.93
C PHE A 54 2.12 1.79 0.40
N ILE A 55 2.22 0.46 0.52
CA ILE A 55 1.86 -0.25 1.75
C ILE A 55 2.79 0.15 2.90
N ALA A 56 4.10 0.22 2.66
CA ALA A 56 5.07 0.65 3.66
C ALA A 56 4.79 2.08 4.15
N ALA A 57 4.50 3.02 3.23
CA ALA A 57 4.11 4.37 3.59
C ALA A 57 2.80 4.41 4.41
N LYS A 58 1.82 3.57 4.05
CA LYS A 58 0.56 3.45 4.79
C LYS A 58 0.78 2.92 6.20
N VAL A 59 1.61 1.89 6.37
CA VAL A 59 1.99 1.36 7.70
C VAL A 59 2.69 2.45 8.51
N ALA A 60 3.69 3.13 7.94
CA ALA A 60 4.39 4.22 8.61
C ALA A 60 3.46 5.37 9.03
N SER A 61 2.41 5.68 8.24
CA SER A 61 1.45 6.74 8.57
C SER A 61 0.49 6.43 9.71
N VAL A 62 0.40 5.16 10.14
CA VAL A 62 -0.48 4.74 11.24
C VAL A 62 0.31 4.10 12.39
N ASP A 63 1.63 3.99 12.25
CA ASP A 63 2.54 3.53 13.30
C ASP A 63 2.81 4.69 14.28
N PRO A 64 2.40 4.57 15.56
CA PRO A 64 2.59 5.65 16.53
C PRO A 64 4.07 6.02 16.73
N GLY A 65 4.98 5.03 16.72
CA GLY A 65 6.41 5.27 16.88
C GLY A 65 7.03 6.07 15.73
N PHE A 66 6.58 5.83 14.50
CA PHE A 66 7.00 6.59 13.32
C PHE A 66 6.44 8.02 13.32
N MET A 67 5.18 8.22 13.72
CA MET A 67 4.60 9.56 13.80
C MET A 67 5.25 10.41 14.91
N ASP A 68 5.53 9.82 16.07
CA ASP A 68 6.17 10.51 17.18
C ASP A 68 7.61 10.91 16.85
N SER A 69 8.36 10.07 16.14
CA SER A 69 9.72 10.39 15.69
C SER A 69 9.78 11.54 14.68
N GLN A 70 8.77 11.69 13.80
CA GLN A 70 8.63 12.86 12.92
C GLN A 70 8.33 14.15 13.70
N SER A 71 7.55 14.07 14.78
CA SER A 71 7.26 15.22 15.64
C SER A 71 8.51 15.74 16.35
N LEU A 72 9.38 14.82 16.79
CA LEU A 72 10.67 15.13 17.40
C LEU A 72 11.63 15.72 16.37
N ALA A 73 11.78 15.11 15.19
CA ALA A 73 12.63 15.63 14.12
C ALA A 73 12.25 17.04 13.69
N ARG A 74 10.94 17.34 13.55
CA ARG A 74 10.46 18.71 13.28
C ARG A 74 10.78 19.69 14.39
N LYS A 75 10.67 19.30 15.66
CA LYS A 75 11.04 20.17 16.79
C LYS A 75 12.50 20.59 16.72
N TYR A 76 13.42 19.68 16.38
CA TYR A 76 14.84 20.01 16.27
C TYR A 76 15.16 20.91 15.05
N MET A 77 14.46 20.75 13.93
CA MET A 77 14.67 21.60 12.74
C MET A 77 14.20 23.05 12.93
N TYR A 78 13.15 23.31 13.71
CA TYR A 78 12.66 24.67 13.98
C TYR A 78 13.38 25.35 15.16
N SER A 79 14.30 24.64 15.83
CA SER A 79 15.05 25.15 16.99
C SER A 79 16.52 25.48 16.66
N SER A 80 16.90 25.51 15.38
CA SER A 80 18.26 25.82 14.90
C SER A 80 18.30 27.15 14.16
#